data_AF-A0A3D5BMM4-F1
#
_entry.id   AF-A0A3D5BMM4-F1
#
_cell.length_a   1.000
_cell.length_b   1.000
_cell.length_c   1.000
_cell.angle_alpha   90.00
_cell.angle_beta   90.00
_cell.angle_gamma   90.00
#
_symmetry.space_group_name_H-M   'P 1'
#
loop_
_entity.id
_entity.type
_entity.pdbx_description
1 polymer ?
#
loop_
_entity_poly.entity_id
_entity_poly.type
_entity_poly.pdbx_seq_one_letter_code
_entity_poly.pdbx_strand_id
1 'polypeptide(L)'
;MTTESFDALSLFSGGLDSILATKLLQSHGHRVLGLHFVSPFFGKPEKKDFWESEYGIPVEVIDVGQEFVDLMAAFPPHGFGKVLNPCVDCKILMLRRAKELLPAYGAKFIISGEVLGQRPMSQRADTLNIIRNDADVRDVLLRPLSAGVLQPTPMEESGLVDRSKLPSLVGRGRKGQYDLARTLGVTTIPTQAGGCRL
;
A
#
# COMPACT_ATOMS: atom_id res chain seq x y z
N MET A 1 25.13 2.38 -3.96
CA MET A 1 23.76 2.34 -3.41
C MET A 1 23.90 2.67 -1.94
N THR A 2 23.23 3.71 -1.47
CA THR A 2 23.26 4.14 -0.07
C THR A 2 22.78 3.00 0.83
N THR A 3 23.56 2.73 1.87
CA THR A 3 23.43 1.66 2.86
C THR A 3 22.32 1.94 3.89
N GLU A 4 21.18 2.48 3.45
CA GLU A 4 20.04 2.70 4.33
C GLU A 4 19.13 1.47 4.35
N SER A 5 19.16 0.76 5.47
CA SER A 5 18.18 -0.30 5.75
C SER A 5 16.86 0.36 6.17
N PHE A 6 15.75 -0.13 5.64
CA PHE A 6 14.40 0.25 6.08
C PHE A 6 13.81 -0.84 6.97
N ASP A 7 12.80 -0.51 7.78
CA ASP A 7 12.07 -1.51 8.56
C ASP A 7 10.90 -2.10 7.75
N ALA A 8 10.26 -1.27 6.93
CA ALA A 8 9.13 -1.66 6.09
C ALA A 8 9.13 -1.02 4.70
N LEU A 9 8.49 -1.70 3.75
CA LEU A 9 8.20 -1.20 2.40
C LEU A 9 6.71 -0.89 2.28
N SER A 10 6.36 0.32 1.84
CA SER A 10 4.97 0.75 1.67
C SER A 10 4.56 0.70 0.21
N LEU A 11 3.46 0.03 -0.12
CA LEU A 11 2.81 0.21 -1.43
C LEU A 11 2.25 1.64 -1.51
N PHE A 12 3.03 2.54 -2.10
CA PHE A 12 2.83 3.97 -2.00
C PHE A 12 2.26 4.55 -3.30
N SER A 13 0.94 4.78 -3.32
CA SER A 13 0.26 5.31 -4.51
C SER A 13 0.23 6.84 -4.59
N GLY A 14 0.67 7.54 -3.54
CA GLY A 14 0.50 8.99 -3.38
C GLY A 14 -0.93 9.42 -3.05
N GLY A 15 -1.86 8.49 -2.88
CA GLY A 15 -3.20 8.75 -2.36
C GLY A 15 -3.21 8.89 -0.83
N LEU A 16 -4.28 9.50 -0.30
CA LEU A 16 -4.40 9.77 1.14
C LEU A 16 -4.18 8.51 1.99
N ASP A 17 -4.78 7.37 1.63
CA ASP A 17 -4.66 6.15 2.44
C ASP A 17 -3.22 5.63 2.49
N SER A 18 -2.48 5.64 1.37
CA SER A 18 -1.07 5.21 1.38
C SER A 18 -0.16 6.19 2.12
N ILE A 19 -0.45 7.50 2.04
CA ILE A 19 0.28 8.51 2.83
C ILE A 19 0.05 8.27 4.32
N LEU A 20 -1.21 8.13 4.75
CA LEU A 20 -1.53 7.92 6.15
C LEU A 20 -0.98 6.60 6.69
N ALA A 21 -1.04 5.51 5.91
CA ALA A 21 -0.42 4.25 6.29
C ALA A 21 1.08 4.41 6.54
N THR A 22 1.80 5.05 5.61
CA THR A 22 3.24 5.30 5.77
C THR A 22 3.55 6.23 6.95
N LYS A 23 2.88 7.37 7.05
CA LYS A 23 3.09 8.35 8.13
C LYS A 23 2.76 7.76 9.50
N LEU A 24 1.75 6.89 9.60
CA LEU A 24 1.39 6.22 10.84
C LEU A 24 2.54 5.35 11.34
N LEU A 25 3.11 4.49 10.49
CA LEU A 25 4.24 3.65 10.89
C LEU A 25 5.50 4.49 11.19
N GLN A 26 5.75 5.56 10.43
CA GLN A 26 6.82 6.51 10.75
C GLN A 26 6.62 7.14 12.14
N SER A 27 5.38 7.50 12.50
CA SER A 27 5.07 8.07 13.82
C SER A 27 5.28 7.08 14.97
N HIS A 28 5.30 5.78 14.67
CA HIS A 28 5.64 4.72 15.61
C HIS A 28 7.15 4.41 15.66
N GLY A 29 7.97 5.17 14.92
CA GLY A 29 9.43 5.04 14.91
C GLY A 29 10.01 4.13 13.82
N HIS A 30 9.18 3.62 12.90
CA HIS A 30 9.67 2.79 11.79
C HIS A 30 10.24 3.63 10.65
N ARG A 31 11.37 3.21 10.09
CA ARG A 31 11.88 3.70 8.82
C ARG A 31 11.12 3.01 7.69
N VAL A 32 10.35 3.77 6.93
CA VAL A 32 9.49 3.22 5.86
C VAL A 32 9.89 3.82 4.53
N LEU A 33 10.16 2.96 3.55
CA LEU A 33 10.37 3.33 2.15
C LEU A 33 9.06 3.19 1.38
N GLY A 34 8.63 4.24 0.68
CA GLY A 34 7.51 4.17 -0.26
C GLY A 34 7.93 3.54 -1.58
N LEU A 35 7.33 2.44 -1.99
CA LEU A 35 7.45 1.89 -3.33
C LEU A 35 6.33 2.45 -4.20
N HIS A 36 6.68 3.35 -5.11
CA HIS A 36 5.76 3.91 -6.09
C HIS A 36 5.82 3.14 -7.41
N PHE A 37 4.85 2.24 -7.60
CA PHE A 37 4.76 1.44 -8.81
C PHE A 37 4.24 2.25 -10.00
N VAL A 38 4.89 2.09 -11.15
CA VAL A 38 4.53 2.75 -12.41
C VAL A 38 4.31 1.73 -13.52
N SER A 39 3.38 2.05 -14.41
CA SER A 39 3.07 1.28 -15.62
C SER A 39 2.55 2.24 -16.71
N PRO A 40 2.28 1.77 -17.94
CA PRO A 40 1.62 2.59 -18.95
C PRO A 40 0.24 3.15 -18.54
N PHE A 41 -0.42 2.56 -17.53
CA PHE A 41 -1.80 2.88 -17.16
C PHE A 41 -1.96 3.55 -15.79
N PHE A 42 -0.90 3.58 -14.97
CA PHE A 42 -0.91 4.23 -13.66
C PHE A 42 0.50 4.61 -13.19
N GLY A 43 0.56 5.39 -12.13
CA GLY A 43 1.80 5.91 -11.58
C GLY A 43 2.04 7.36 -11.99
N LYS A 44 2.82 8.06 -11.17
CA LYS A 44 3.17 9.47 -11.27
C LYS A 44 4.62 9.65 -10.81
N PRO A 45 5.62 9.09 -11.53
CA PRO A 45 7.02 9.15 -11.12
C PRO A 45 7.51 10.60 -10.91
N GLU A 46 6.94 11.55 -11.66
CA GLU A 46 7.23 12.98 -11.55
C GLU A 46 6.82 13.61 -10.21
N LYS A 47 6.05 12.91 -9.37
CA LYS A 47 5.63 13.38 -8.04
C LYS A 47 6.54 12.93 -6.91
N LYS A 48 7.58 12.13 -7.18
CA LYS A 48 8.55 11.63 -6.19
C LYS A 48 9.08 12.75 -5.29
N ASP A 49 9.71 13.77 -5.89
CA ASP A 49 10.36 14.85 -5.13
C ASP A 49 9.36 15.66 -4.29
N PHE A 50 8.12 15.81 -4.80
CA PHE A 50 7.04 16.43 -4.04
C PHE A 50 6.66 15.58 -2.81
N TRP A 51 6.53 14.27 -2.95
CA TRP A 51 6.18 13.41 -1.81
C TRP A 51 7.28 13.34 -0.76
N GLU A 52 8.54 13.33 -1.19
CA GLU A 52 9.70 13.36 -0.30
C GLU A 52 9.76 14.67 0.49
N SER A 53 9.59 15.81 -0.17
CA SER A 53 9.64 17.13 0.48
C SER A 53 8.40 17.42 1.34
N GLU A 54 7.20 17.14 0.83
CA GLU A 54 5.94 17.50 1.50
C GLU A 54 5.62 16.56 2.67
N TYR A 55 5.84 15.25 2.49
CA TYR A 55 5.43 14.25 3.48
C TYR A 55 6.58 13.67 4.28
N GLY A 56 7.84 13.93 3.90
CA GLY A 56 9.01 13.32 4.54
C GLY A 56 9.01 11.79 4.35
N ILE A 57 8.52 11.31 3.21
CA ILE A 57 8.47 9.90 2.87
C ILE A 57 9.53 9.66 1.79
N PRO A 58 10.62 8.92 2.05
CA PRO A 58 11.51 8.49 0.99
C PRO A 58 10.75 7.60 0.02
N VAL A 59 10.91 7.81 -1.29
CA VAL A 59 10.15 7.07 -2.32
C VAL A 59 11.10 6.49 -3.37
N GLU A 60 10.94 5.21 -3.66
CA GLU A 60 11.54 4.57 -4.83
C GLU A 60 10.48 4.36 -5.91
N VAL A 61 10.81 4.69 -7.16
CA VAL A 61 9.94 4.43 -8.31
C VAL A 61 10.25 3.06 -8.88
N ILE A 62 9.25 2.18 -8.95
CA ILE A 62 9.40 0.81 -9.44
C ILE A 62 8.58 0.63 -10.72
N ASP A 63 9.26 0.41 -11.85
CA ASP A 63 8.59 0.08 -13.10
C ASP A 63 8.10 -1.37 -13.08
N VAL A 64 6.82 -1.57 -13.38
CA VAL A 64 6.15 -2.86 -13.56
C VAL A 64 5.36 -2.89 -14.89
N GLY A 65 5.76 -2.04 -15.84
CA GLY A 65 5.03 -1.80 -17.07
C GLY A 65 4.88 -3.03 -17.94
N GLN A 66 5.96 -3.80 -18.13
CA GLN A 66 5.92 -5.02 -18.92
C GLN A 66 5.12 -6.11 -18.19
N GLU A 67 5.37 -6.33 -16.90
CA GLU A 67 4.61 -7.32 -16.12
C GLU A 67 3.11 -7.01 -16.08
N PHE A 68 2.75 -5.72 -16.05
CA PHE A 68 1.37 -5.30 -16.12
C PHE A 68 0.75 -5.54 -17.51
N VAL A 69 1.49 -5.27 -18.59
CA VAL A 69 1.03 -5.56 -19.96
C VAL A 69 0.83 -7.06 -20.16
N ASP A 70 1.78 -7.87 -19.67
CA ASP A 70 1.70 -9.33 -19.77
C ASP A 70 0.51 -9.87 -18.97
N LEU A 71 0.26 -9.33 -17.77
CA LEU A 71 -0.94 -9.65 -16.98
C LEU A 71 -2.23 -9.35 -17.75
N MET A 72 -2.31 -8.20 -18.42
CA MET A 72 -3.49 -7.81 -19.20
C MET A 72 -3.66 -8.70 -20.43
N ALA A 73 -2.58 -9.00 -21.14
CA ALA A 73 -2.58 -9.83 -22.34
C ALA A 73 -2.94 -11.29 -22.05
N ALA A 74 -2.52 -11.81 -20.88
CA ALA A 74 -2.82 -13.17 -20.45
C ALA A 74 -4.26 -13.35 -19.91
N PHE A 75 -5.05 -12.27 -19.84
CA PHE A 75 -6.31 -12.17 -19.11
C PHE A 75 -6.09 -12.39 -17.59
N PRO A 76 -6.34 -11.36 -16.74
CA PRO A 76 -6.08 -11.49 -15.31
C PRO A 76 -6.81 -12.68 -14.67
N PRO A 77 -6.13 -13.51 -13.86
CA PRO A 77 -6.73 -14.70 -13.24
C PRO A 77 -8.02 -14.43 -12.46
N HIS A 78 -8.14 -13.27 -11.82
CA HIS A 78 -9.34 -12.88 -11.07
C HIS A 78 -10.36 -12.11 -11.92
N GLY A 79 -10.13 -12.03 -13.22
CA GLY A 79 -10.95 -11.33 -14.19
C GLY A 79 -10.91 -9.81 -14.04
N PHE A 80 -11.77 -9.16 -14.81
CA PHE A 80 -11.93 -7.71 -14.79
C PHE A 80 -13.10 -7.29 -13.90
N GLY A 81 -12.93 -6.15 -13.24
CA GLY A 81 -14.02 -5.37 -12.66
C GLY A 81 -14.79 -4.60 -13.74
N LYS A 82 -15.25 -3.39 -13.40
CA LYS A 82 -15.87 -2.51 -14.40
C LYS A 82 -14.84 -2.11 -15.47
N VAL A 83 -15.24 -2.15 -16.75
CA VAL A 83 -14.37 -1.91 -17.92
C VAL A 83 -13.20 -2.90 -17.94
N LEU A 84 -11.94 -2.46 -17.81
CA LEU A 84 -10.75 -3.31 -17.88
C LEU A 84 -9.99 -3.32 -16.55
N ASN A 85 -10.67 -3.02 -15.44
CA ASN A 85 -10.06 -2.89 -14.13
C ASN A 85 -9.52 -4.25 -13.60
N PRO A 86 -8.20 -4.43 -13.44
CA PRO A 86 -7.61 -5.68 -12.97
C PRO A 86 -7.14 -5.55 -11.51
N CYS A 87 -7.84 -4.78 -10.66
CA CYS A 87 -7.29 -4.33 -9.39
C CYS A 87 -6.89 -5.46 -8.40
N VAL A 88 -7.44 -6.66 -8.49
CA VAL A 88 -7.01 -7.80 -7.66
C VAL A 88 -5.62 -8.23 -8.10
N ASP A 89 -5.47 -8.61 -9.36
CA ASP A 89 -4.20 -9.09 -9.92
C ASP A 89 -3.11 -8.01 -9.96
N CYS A 90 -3.47 -6.75 -10.21
CA CYS A 90 -2.55 -5.63 -10.13
C CYS A 90 -1.96 -5.48 -8.71
N LYS A 91 -2.77 -5.67 -7.67
CA LYS A 91 -2.27 -5.66 -6.28
C LYS A 91 -1.42 -6.87 -5.97
N ILE A 92 -1.79 -8.04 -6.49
CA ILE A 92 -0.99 -9.26 -6.35
C ILE A 92 0.39 -9.06 -6.96
N LEU A 93 0.47 -8.51 -8.17
CA LEU A 93 1.70 -8.16 -8.86
C LEU A 93 2.57 -7.23 -8.01
N MET A 94 2.03 -6.10 -7.55
CA MET A 94 2.77 -5.12 -6.75
C MET A 94 3.24 -5.70 -5.41
N LEU A 95 2.43 -6.53 -4.75
CA LEU A 95 2.79 -7.16 -3.47
C LEU A 95 3.90 -8.21 -3.64
N ARG A 96 3.84 -9.03 -4.69
CA ARG A 96 4.92 -9.98 -5.02
C ARG A 96 6.22 -9.23 -5.27
N ARG A 97 6.18 -8.16 -6.06
CA ARG A 97 7.34 -7.32 -6.34
C ARG A 97 7.90 -6.66 -5.08
N ALA A 98 7.03 -6.16 -4.20
CA ALA A 98 7.45 -5.61 -2.91
C ALA A 98 8.10 -6.66 -2.00
N LYS A 99 7.59 -7.90 -1.99
CA LYS A 99 8.17 -9.02 -1.22
C LYS A 99 9.58 -9.36 -1.70
N GLU A 100 9.79 -9.42 -3.01
CA GLU A 100 11.12 -9.65 -3.61
C GLU A 100 12.15 -8.58 -3.23
N LEU A 101 11.68 -7.34 -3.02
CA LEU A 101 12.54 -6.20 -2.70
C LEU A 101 12.88 -6.10 -1.21
N LEU A 102 12.22 -6.85 -0.32
CA LEU A 102 12.50 -6.82 1.13
C LEU A 102 14.00 -7.00 1.45
N PRO A 103 14.71 -8.03 0.93
CA PRO A 103 16.12 -8.23 1.24
C PRO A 103 17.02 -7.12 0.71
N ALA A 104 16.70 -6.57 -0.48
CA ALA A 104 17.49 -5.52 -1.12
C ALA A 104 17.50 -4.22 -0.30
N TYR A 105 16.40 -3.92 0.40
CA TYR A 105 16.27 -2.76 1.28
C TYR A 105 16.47 -3.09 2.77
N GLY A 106 16.78 -4.34 3.11
CA GLY A 106 16.91 -4.80 4.49
C GLY A 106 15.62 -4.69 5.31
N ALA A 107 14.46 -4.64 4.66
CA ALA A 107 13.14 -4.49 5.28
C ALA A 107 12.56 -5.83 5.72
N LYS A 108 11.74 -5.81 6.77
CA LYS A 108 11.17 -7.01 7.39
C LYS A 108 9.73 -7.28 6.96
N PHE A 109 8.99 -6.24 6.58
CA PHE A 109 7.57 -6.35 6.24
C PHE A 109 7.12 -5.28 5.23
N ILE A 110 5.92 -5.47 4.71
CA ILE A 110 5.25 -4.65 3.73
C ILE A 110 4.04 -4.00 4.41
N ILE A 111 3.76 -2.74 4.08
CA ILE A 111 2.51 -2.08 4.43
C ILE A 111 1.73 -1.66 3.19
N SER A 112 0.41 -1.60 3.30
CA SER A 112 -0.44 -1.02 2.27
C SER A 112 -1.49 -0.09 2.88
N GLY A 113 -1.88 0.95 2.14
CA GLY A 113 -2.99 1.83 2.51
C GLY A 113 -4.38 1.22 2.29
N GLU A 114 -4.52 -0.10 2.24
CA GLU A 114 -5.81 -0.72 2.01
C GLU A 114 -6.72 -0.60 3.23
N VAL A 115 -7.95 -0.13 3.01
CA VAL A 115 -8.99 -0.03 4.05
C VAL A 115 -10.09 -1.05 3.76
N LEU A 116 -10.41 -1.90 4.74
CA LEU A 116 -11.44 -2.92 4.64
C LEU A 116 -12.78 -2.31 4.21
N GLY A 117 -13.39 -2.83 3.15
CA GLY A 117 -14.67 -2.39 2.62
C GLY A 117 -14.67 -1.04 1.89
N GLN A 118 -13.52 -0.39 1.71
CA GLN A 118 -13.47 0.95 1.09
C GLN A 118 -13.61 0.90 -0.45
N ARG A 119 -13.12 -0.16 -1.10
CA ARG A 119 -13.28 -0.39 -2.55
C ARG A 119 -14.05 -1.68 -2.82
N PRO A 120 -15.13 -1.62 -3.62
CA PRO A 120 -16.03 -2.77 -3.82
C PRO A 120 -15.37 -3.94 -4.55
N MET A 121 -14.39 -3.68 -5.42
CA MET A 121 -13.72 -4.71 -6.21
C MET A 121 -12.58 -5.39 -5.45
N SER A 122 -11.71 -4.62 -4.79
CA SER A 122 -10.40 -5.11 -4.33
C SER A 122 -10.16 -5.01 -2.82
N GLN A 123 -11.14 -4.58 -2.03
CA GLN A 123 -10.96 -4.38 -0.58
C GLN A 123 -12.10 -4.96 0.27
N ARG A 124 -12.91 -5.86 -0.28
CA ARG A 124 -13.80 -6.70 0.54
C ARG A 124 -12.97 -7.73 1.32
N ALA A 125 -13.51 -8.26 2.41
CA ALA A 125 -12.77 -9.18 3.29
C ALA A 125 -12.26 -10.44 2.55
N ASP A 126 -13.12 -11.05 1.73
CA ASP A 126 -12.79 -12.17 0.84
C ASP A 126 -11.65 -11.79 -0.11
N THR A 127 -11.76 -10.65 -0.77
CA THR A 127 -10.76 -10.21 -1.75
C THR A 127 -9.42 -9.85 -1.12
N LEU A 128 -9.40 -9.23 0.06
CA LEU A 128 -8.15 -8.95 0.78
C LEU A 128 -7.41 -10.24 1.16
N ASN A 129 -8.15 -11.29 1.51
CA ASN A 129 -7.59 -12.61 1.80
C ASN A 129 -7.04 -13.28 0.55
N ILE A 130 -7.78 -13.24 -0.57
CA ILE A 130 -7.32 -13.74 -1.88
C ILE A 130 -6.01 -13.05 -2.27
N ILE A 131 -5.99 -11.71 -2.30
CA ILE A 131 -4.80 -10.93 -2.67
C ILE A 131 -3.60 -11.31 -1.78
N ARG A 132 -3.81 -11.43 -0.46
CA ARG A 132 -2.75 -11.78 0.49
C ARG A 132 -2.19 -13.18 0.22
N ASN A 133 -3.07 -14.15 -0.03
CA ASN A 133 -2.68 -15.55 -0.23
C ASN A 133 -1.98 -15.72 -1.58
N ASP A 134 -2.55 -15.16 -2.65
CA ASP A 134 -2.04 -15.31 -4.00
C ASP A 134 -0.74 -14.54 -4.22
N ALA A 135 -0.57 -13.40 -3.54
CA ALA A 135 0.72 -12.71 -3.50
C ALA A 135 1.75 -13.38 -2.58
N ASP A 136 1.35 -14.41 -1.82
CA ASP A 136 2.19 -15.10 -0.85
C ASP A 136 2.83 -14.14 0.18
N VAL A 137 2.05 -13.17 0.68
CA VAL A 137 2.53 -12.13 1.62
C VAL A 137 1.87 -12.24 3.00
N ARG A 138 1.32 -13.41 3.33
CA ARG A 138 0.60 -13.62 4.60
C ARG A 138 1.41 -13.19 5.82
N ASP A 139 2.69 -13.55 5.83
CA ASP A 139 3.53 -13.38 7.01
C ASP A 139 4.28 -12.04 7.05
N VAL A 140 4.09 -11.22 6.03
CA VAL A 140 4.83 -9.96 5.86
C VAL A 140 3.95 -8.76 5.50
N LEU A 141 2.65 -8.92 5.24
CA LEU A 141 1.78 -7.80 4.87
C LEU A 141 0.95 -7.28 6.05
N LEU A 142 1.15 -6.02 6.41
CA LEU A 142 0.32 -5.26 7.34
C LEU A 142 -0.59 -4.25 6.61
N ARG A 143 -1.84 -4.14 7.06
CA ARG A 143 -2.81 -3.14 6.59
C ARG A 143 -3.15 -2.18 7.73
N PRO A 144 -2.27 -1.22 8.04
CA PRO A 144 -2.30 -0.50 9.31
C PRO A 144 -3.58 0.30 9.52
N LEU A 145 -4.20 0.81 8.46
CA LEU A 145 -5.43 1.61 8.58
C LEU A 145 -6.65 0.78 9.04
N SER A 146 -6.65 -0.52 8.78
CA SER A 146 -7.73 -1.43 9.17
C SER A 146 -7.28 -2.51 10.16
N ALA A 147 -6.07 -2.39 10.72
CA ALA A 147 -5.49 -3.46 11.52
C ALA A 147 -6.39 -3.84 12.70
N GLY A 148 -7.00 -2.86 13.39
CA GLY A 148 -7.85 -3.12 14.55
C GLY A 148 -9.12 -3.95 14.27
N VAL A 149 -9.54 -4.09 13.02
CA VAL A 149 -10.69 -4.94 12.60
C VAL A 149 -10.27 -6.18 11.79
N LEU A 150 -8.99 -6.35 11.51
CA LEU A 150 -8.43 -7.52 10.83
C LEU A 150 -7.78 -8.46 11.84
N GLN A 151 -7.53 -9.70 11.44
CA GLN A 151 -6.75 -10.63 12.26
C GLN A 151 -5.33 -10.09 12.48
N PRO A 152 -4.73 -10.28 13.66
CA PRO A 152 -3.34 -9.92 13.90
C PRO A 152 -2.40 -10.55 12.87
N THR A 153 -1.39 -9.79 12.47
CA THR A 153 -0.28 -10.24 11.63
C THR A 153 0.91 -10.65 12.51
N PRO A 154 1.89 -11.42 11.99
CA PRO A 154 3.08 -11.78 12.75
C PRO A 154 3.87 -10.56 13.27
N MET A 155 3.83 -9.44 12.54
CA MET A 155 4.46 -8.18 12.93
C MET A 155 3.79 -7.57 14.16
N GLU A 156 2.47 -7.75 14.29
CA GLU A 156 1.72 -7.30 15.46
C GLU A 156 1.91 -8.26 16.64
N GLU A 157 1.84 -9.57 16.39
CA GLU A 157 1.98 -10.60 17.43
C GLU A 157 3.36 -10.64 18.07
N SER A 158 4.41 -10.40 17.29
CA SER A 158 5.79 -10.31 17.78
C SER A 158 6.09 -9.02 18.56
N GLY A 159 5.17 -8.05 18.57
CA GLY A 159 5.40 -6.72 19.13
C GLY A 159 6.27 -5.81 18.28
N LEU A 160 6.66 -6.23 17.06
CA LEU A 160 7.38 -5.36 16.11
C LEU A 160 6.52 -4.13 15.77
N VAL A 161 5.21 -4.29 15.65
CA VAL A 161 4.24 -3.19 15.49
C VAL A 161 3.24 -3.25 16.62
N ASP A 162 3.12 -2.16 17.38
CA ASP A 162 2.14 -2.03 18.46
C ASP A 162 0.72 -1.86 17.90
N ARG A 163 -0.02 -2.96 17.85
CA ARG A 163 -1.40 -3.02 17.36
C ARG A 163 -2.35 -2.07 18.09
N SER A 164 -2.11 -1.80 19.38
CA SER A 164 -3.00 -0.93 20.18
C SER A 164 -3.03 0.52 19.68
N LYS A 165 -1.99 0.92 18.93
CA LYS A 165 -1.85 2.24 18.30
C LYS A 165 -2.37 2.28 16.86
N LEU A 166 -2.84 1.15 16.32
CA LEU A 166 -3.36 1.09 14.96
C LEU A 166 -4.87 1.34 14.94
N PRO A 167 -5.39 2.08 13.94
CA PRO A 167 -6.80 2.38 13.84
C PRO A 167 -7.63 1.18 13.34
N SER A 168 -8.94 1.37 13.43
CA SER A 168 -9.98 0.44 13.00
C SER A 168 -10.82 1.02 11.84
N LEU A 169 -10.17 1.63 10.84
CA LEU A 169 -10.90 2.24 9.72
C LEU A 169 -11.55 1.15 8.86
N VAL A 170 -12.80 1.38 8.46
CA VAL A 170 -13.59 0.45 7.64
C VAL A 170 -14.60 1.23 6.81
N GLY A 171 -14.97 0.64 5.67
CA GLY A 171 -15.99 1.16 4.76
C GLY A 171 -15.50 2.31 3.90
N ARG A 172 -16.46 2.96 3.22
CA ARG A 172 -16.19 3.97 2.19
C ARG A 172 -16.03 5.40 2.74
N GLY A 173 -16.35 5.60 4.02
CA GLY A 173 -16.22 6.89 4.68
C GLY A 173 -14.77 7.35 4.75
N ARG A 174 -14.59 8.69 4.77
CA ARG A 174 -13.26 9.33 4.82
C ARG A 174 -12.98 10.09 6.13
N LYS A 175 -13.95 10.16 7.04
CA LYS A 175 -13.85 10.93 8.28
C LYS A 175 -12.62 10.52 9.10
N GLY A 176 -12.46 9.22 9.36
CA GLY A 176 -11.33 8.71 10.14
C GLY A 176 -9.97 8.99 9.49
N GLN A 177 -9.89 8.96 8.15
CA GLN A 177 -8.67 9.33 7.43
C GLN A 177 -8.35 10.82 7.62
N TYR A 178 -9.33 11.71 7.55
CA TYR A 178 -9.11 13.13 7.80
C TYR A 178 -8.75 13.43 9.25
N ASP A 179 -9.36 12.73 10.20
CA ASP A 179 -9.02 12.84 11.62
C ASP A 179 -7.57 12.41 11.84
N LEU A 180 -7.17 11.25 11.28
CA LEU A 180 -5.81 10.75 11.32
C LEU A 180 -4.81 11.68 10.61
N ALA A 181 -5.19 12.28 9.48
CA ALA A 181 -4.36 13.25 8.78
C ALA A 181 -4.02 14.44 9.66
N ARG A 182 -4.99 14.97 10.42
CA ARG A 182 -4.75 16.05 11.38
C ARG A 182 -3.80 15.61 12.50
N THR A 183 -3.99 14.42 13.06
CA THR A 183 -3.10 13.88 14.11
C THR A 183 -1.67 13.70 13.62
N LEU A 184 -1.48 13.27 12.37
CA LEU A 184 -0.17 13.02 11.77
C LEU A 184 0.46 14.25 11.11
N GLY A 185 -0.20 15.41 11.17
CA GLY A 185 0.29 16.65 10.55
C GLY A 185 0.30 16.63 9.02
N VAL A 186 -0.51 15.78 8.38
CA VAL A 186 -0.66 15.74 6.91
C VAL A 186 -1.62 16.85 6.49
N THR A 187 -1.06 18.01 6.15
CA THR A 187 -1.81 19.22 5.78
C THR A 187 -2.21 19.24 4.30
N THR A 188 -1.30 18.82 3.41
CA THR A 188 -1.61 18.70 1.99
C THR A 188 -2.34 17.39 1.73
N ILE A 189 -3.65 17.49 1.57
CA ILE A 189 -4.50 16.33 1.24
C ILE A 189 -4.49 16.16 -0.28
N PRO A 190 -4.03 15.00 -0.82
CA PRO A 190 -4.10 14.76 -2.25
C PRO A 190 -5.55 14.74 -2.71
N THR A 191 -5.81 15.24 -3.91
CA THR A 191 -7.10 15.06 -4.57
C THR A 191 -7.42 13.58 -4.65
N GLN A 192 -8.70 13.23 -4.53
CA GLN A 192 -9.11 11.83 -4.64
C GLN A 192 -8.59 11.28 -5.97
N ALA A 193 -7.70 10.29 -5.88
CA ALA A 193 -7.12 9.72 -7.07
C ALA A 193 -8.24 9.12 -7.94
N GLY A 194 -8.27 9.55 -9.20
CA GLY A 194 -8.86 8.74 -10.25
C GLY A 194 -8.18 7.37 -10.24
N GLY A 195 -8.91 6.32 -10.59
CA GLY A 195 -8.32 4.98 -10.74
C GLY A 195 -7.20 4.97 -11.80
N CYS A 196 -6.64 3.79 -12.04
CA CYS A 196 -5.85 3.58 -13.26
C CYS A 196 -6.66 3.97 -14.51
N ARG A 197 -5.99 4.19 -15.63
CA ARG A 197 -6.60 4.62 -16.90
C ARG A 197 -7.36 3.48 -17.62
N LEU A 198 -8.03 2.59 -16.88
CA LEU A 198 -8.68 1.34 -17.31
C LEU A 198 -10.07 1.16 -16.71
#